data_AF-A0A0D2X954-F1
#
_entry.id   AF-A0A0D2X954-F1
#
_cell.length_a   1.000
_cell.length_b   1.000
_cell.length_c   1.000
_cell.angle_alpha   90.00
_cell.angle_beta   90.00
_cell.angle_gamma   90.00
#
_symmetry.space_group_name_H-M   'P 1'
#
loop_
_entity.id
_entity.type
_entity.pdbx_description
1 polymer ?
#
loop_
_entity_poly.entity_id
_entity_poly.type
_entity_poly.pdbx_seq_one_letter_code
_entity_poly.pdbx_strand_id
1 'polypeptide(L)'
;MRFSSGDLHYIDYTARLLNQELIVGTTHLGPHRKVSLSMDYLDNPALEVEVQDYYGNTTPPWFCCWVVTDQVGEQVESYRQESARYALPQLLPPSQLIDWVERMIVHQDTRCIGFQQTVDSFILRYSQSEASLPMCAFVRKVHRLNCLTKIRLGLILCVEREGSMTPPSCALHTQFGQISKAASQPIEKEVLLELEKVVFGTVGIGPDNSIALWASLWCLILMYRKLVHTYMAFQEFPCHVPEDYSGFPECKLEVGTHFYHYLVSIYAALFRVTSPLYADFRVAATRKLLNDDESLIEAFMSLRTESFYFQRESMSMSASHDQLLRRMILDREAGLKPKQLNIK
;
A
#
# COMPACT_ATOMS: atom_id res chain seq x y z
N MET A 1 15.70 -18.13 -7.38
CA MET A 1 15.10 -18.27 -6.03
C MET A 1 13.61 -18.43 -6.26
N ARG A 2 12.97 -19.46 -5.70
CA ARG A 2 11.52 -19.66 -5.83
C ARG A 2 10.85 -18.94 -4.65
N PHE A 3 9.76 -18.21 -4.89
CA PHE A 3 8.97 -17.62 -3.81
C PHE A 3 8.35 -18.71 -2.90
N SER A 4 8.33 -19.97 -3.38
CA SER A 4 7.70 -21.12 -2.73
C SER A 4 8.47 -21.77 -1.58
N SER A 5 9.68 -21.34 -1.23
CA SER A 5 10.56 -22.09 -0.30
C SER A 5 10.78 -21.45 1.07
N GLY A 6 10.05 -20.39 1.41
CA GLY A 6 10.12 -19.79 2.74
C GLY A 6 8.73 -19.54 3.28
N ASP A 7 8.55 -19.67 4.60
CA ASP A 7 7.46 -19.10 5.38
C ASP A 7 7.53 -17.56 5.33
N LEU A 8 7.45 -17.02 4.12
CA LEU A 8 7.60 -15.61 3.79
C LEU A 8 6.25 -14.91 4.01
N HIS A 9 5.80 -14.97 5.25
CA HIS A 9 4.65 -14.22 5.71
C HIS A 9 5.15 -12.86 6.18
N TYR A 10 5.18 -11.88 5.26
CA TYR A 10 5.47 -10.47 5.59
C TYR A 10 4.64 -9.96 6.75
N ILE A 11 3.47 -10.54 6.87
CA ILE A 11 2.44 -10.09 7.74
C ILE A 11 2.32 -11.12 8.84
N ASP A 12 3.34 -11.33 9.66
CA ASP A 12 3.21 -12.14 10.89
C ASP A 12 3.24 -11.29 12.17
N TYR A 13 2.70 -10.07 12.08
CA TYR A 13 2.79 -9.06 13.15
C TYR A 13 1.83 -9.25 14.34
N THR A 14 0.95 -10.24 14.32
CA THR A 14 -0.12 -10.34 15.34
C THR A 14 -0.53 -11.76 15.71
N ALA A 15 0.25 -12.81 15.41
CA ALA A 15 -0.11 -14.18 15.82
C ALA A 15 -0.45 -14.28 17.32
N ARG A 16 0.21 -13.46 18.16
CA ARG A 16 -0.09 -13.35 19.59
C ARG A 16 -1.26 -12.44 19.98
N LEU A 17 -1.71 -11.56 19.10
CA LEU A 17 -2.88 -10.68 19.29
C LEU A 17 -4.16 -11.24 18.64
N LEU A 18 -4.02 -12.34 17.88
CA LEU A 18 -5.03 -12.88 16.95
C LEU A 18 -6.11 -13.72 17.64
N ASN A 19 -5.95 -14.04 18.91
CA ASN A 19 -7.07 -14.57 19.68
C ASN A 19 -7.90 -13.42 20.19
N GLN A 20 -9.20 -13.65 20.32
CA GLN A 20 -10.28 -12.74 20.67
C GLN A 20 -10.12 -12.04 22.04
N GLU A 21 -8.90 -11.85 22.55
CA GLU A 21 -8.56 -11.44 23.91
C GLU A 21 -9.14 -10.08 24.30
N LEU A 22 -9.29 -9.13 23.37
CA LEU A 22 -9.99 -7.87 23.66
C LEU A 22 -11.47 -8.11 24.01
N ILE A 23 -12.14 -9.08 23.39
CA ILE A 23 -13.58 -9.36 23.61
C ILE A 23 -13.78 -10.37 24.74
N VAL A 24 -12.87 -11.34 24.90
CA VAL A 24 -13.00 -12.45 25.85
C VAL A 24 -12.71 -12.02 27.30
N GLY A 25 -12.15 -10.83 27.53
CA GLY A 25 -11.81 -10.32 28.88
C GLY A 25 -12.32 -8.92 29.25
N THR A 26 -13.05 -8.23 28.37
CA THR A 26 -13.61 -6.89 28.68
C THR A 26 -14.95 -7.04 29.39
N THR A 27 -14.97 -6.78 30.69
CA THR A 27 -16.11 -7.05 31.57
C THR A 27 -17.25 -6.04 31.49
N HIS A 28 -17.03 -4.85 30.90
CA HIS A 28 -18.08 -3.83 30.75
C HIS A 28 -18.00 -3.16 29.38
N LEU A 29 -19.06 -3.36 28.59
CA LEU A 29 -19.25 -2.74 27.29
C LEU A 29 -20.20 -1.54 27.45
N GLY A 30 -19.72 -0.35 27.09
CA GLY A 30 -20.49 0.89 27.09
C GLY A 30 -21.51 0.97 25.94
N PRO A 31 -22.16 2.13 25.76
CA PRO A 31 -23.09 2.32 24.65
C PRO A 31 -22.36 2.29 23.30
N HIS A 32 -23.07 1.84 22.27
CA HIS A 32 -22.60 1.92 20.89
C HIS A 32 -22.53 3.39 20.46
N ARG A 33 -21.47 3.74 19.73
CA ARG A 33 -21.32 5.05 19.10
C ARG A 33 -20.71 4.91 17.72
N LYS A 34 -20.90 5.94 16.89
CA LYS A 34 -20.26 6.03 15.59
C LYS A 34 -19.01 6.90 15.66
N VAL A 35 -17.96 6.46 14.99
CA VAL A 35 -16.76 7.25 14.76
C VAL A 35 -16.51 7.33 13.25
N SER A 36 -16.12 8.53 12.82
CA SER A 36 -15.77 8.83 11.43
C SER A 36 -14.25 8.73 11.27
N LEU A 37 -13.78 7.91 10.35
CA LEU A 37 -12.35 7.68 10.14
C LEU A 37 -11.93 8.20 8.76
N SER A 38 -10.85 8.96 8.70
CA SER A 38 -10.14 9.26 7.46
C SER A 38 -8.76 8.62 7.47
N MET A 39 -8.15 8.49 6.29
CA MET A 39 -6.79 7.96 6.15
C MET A 39 -5.97 8.88 5.25
N ASP A 40 -4.75 9.19 5.68
CA ASP A 40 -3.72 10.02 5.03
C ASP A 40 -4.09 11.51 4.80
N TYR A 41 -5.30 11.85 4.37
CA TYR A 41 -5.76 13.22 4.11
C TYR A 41 -7.15 13.48 4.70
N LEU A 42 -7.36 14.66 5.29
CA LEU A 42 -8.61 15.04 5.98
C LEU A 42 -9.85 14.88 5.09
N ASP A 43 -9.72 15.27 3.83
CA ASP A 43 -10.83 15.36 2.89
C ASP A 43 -11.02 14.10 2.04
N ASN A 44 -10.30 13.02 2.36
CA ASN A 44 -10.64 11.72 1.83
C ASN A 44 -12.00 11.24 2.35
N PRO A 45 -12.73 10.42 1.56
CA PRO A 45 -13.99 9.86 2.00
C PRO A 45 -13.85 9.10 3.32
N ALA A 46 -14.64 9.50 4.32
CA ALA A 46 -14.59 8.89 5.62
C ALA A 46 -15.24 7.49 5.65
N LEU A 47 -14.76 6.64 6.54
CA LEU A 47 -15.39 5.39 6.94
C LEU A 47 -16.09 5.58 8.29
N GLU A 48 -17.41 5.51 8.27
CA GLU A 48 -18.21 5.45 9.49
C GLU A 48 -18.18 4.02 10.04
N VAL A 49 -17.74 3.86 11.28
CA VAL A 49 -17.77 2.57 11.98
C VAL A 49 -18.49 2.67 13.30
N GLU A 50 -19.22 1.61 13.63
CA GLU A 50 -19.84 1.45 14.93
C GLU A 50 -18.84 0.83 15.90
N VAL A 51 -18.62 1.51 17.02
CA VAL A 51 -17.67 1.12 18.06
C VAL A 51 -18.36 1.08 19.41
N GLN A 52 -17.77 0.34 20.34
CA GLN A 52 -18.25 0.22 21.69
C GLN A 52 -17.13 0.53 22.68
N ASP A 53 -17.46 1.34 23.68
CA ASP A 53 -16.52 1.65 24.76
C ASP A 53 -16.25 0.37 25.58
N TYR A 54 -15.01 0.18 26.01
CA TYR A 54 -14.64 -0.94 26.87
C TYR A 54 -13.99 -0.44 28.17
N TYR A 55 -14.34 -1.10 29.28
CA TYR A 55 -13.75 -0.83 30.58
C TYR A 55 -13.30 -2.15 31.22
N GLY A 56 -12.01 -2.25 31.52
CA GLY A 56 -11.44 -3.46 32.12
C GLY A 56 -10.17 -3.16 32.92
N ASN A 57 -10.10 -3.71 34.14
CA ASN A 57 -8.94 -3.62 35.03
C ASN A 57 -7.72 -4.40 34.51
N THR A 58 -7.91 -5.26 33.52
CA THR A 58 -6.90 -6.14 32.90
C THR A 58 -6.57 -5.75 31.46
N THR A 59 -6.98 -4.55 31.01
CA THR A 59 -6.68 -4.08 29.65
C THR A 59 -5.16 -3.99 29.48
N PRO A 60 -4.57 -4.65 28.46
CA PRO A 60 -3.14 -4.57 28.25
C PRO A 60 -2.67 -3.12 28.09
N PRO A 61 -1.54 -2.70 28.73
CA PRO A 61 -1.11 -1.30 28.77
C PRO A 61 -0.92 -0.64 27.40
N TRP A 62 -0.63 -1.44 26.36
CA TRP A 62 -0.42 -0.99 24.99
C TRP A 62 -1.71 -0.64 24.24
N PHE A 63 -2.89 -1.01 24.75
CA PHE A 63 -4.18 -0.53 24.22
C PHE A 63 -4.60 0.82 24.81
N CYS A 64 -3.85 1.35 25.77
CA CYS A 64 -4.25 2.51 26.56
C CYS A 64 -3.43 3.76 26.23
N CYS A 65 -2.51 3.72 25.26
CA CYS A 65 -1.68 4.88 24.95
C CYS A 65 -1.17 4.97 23.52
N TRP A 66 -1.16 6.18 23.00
CA TRP A 66 -0.40 6.59 21.83
C TRP A 66 0.95 7.18 22.24
N VAL A 67 1.93 7.07 21.35
CA VAL A 67 3.10 7.94 21.38
C VAL A 67 2.85 8.99 20.32
N VAL A 68 2.80 10.25 20.75
CA VAL A 68 2.64 11.40 19.88
C VAL A 68 4.00 12.05 19.75
N THR A 69 4.36 12.34 18.52
CA THR A 69 5.60 13.03 18.18
C THR A 69 5.22 14.40 17.67
N ASP A 70 5.53 15.43 18.45
CA ASP A 70 5.25 16.83 18.11
C ASP A 70 6.56 17.56 17.79
N GLN A 71 6.49 18.43 16.78
CA GLN A 71 7.59 19.33 16.47
C GLN A 71 7.40 20.63 17.25
N VAL A 72 8.21 20.81 18.30
CA VAL A 72 8.21 22.00 19.16
C VAL A 72 9.44 22.84 18.80
N GLY A 73 9.26 23.80 17.90
CA GLY A 73 10.37 24.58 17.34
C GLY A 73 11.23 23.74 16.38
N GLU A 74 12.54 23.68 16.62
CA GLU A 74 13.47 22.82 15.87
C GLU A 74 13.63 21.42 16.48
N GLN A 75 13.00 21.15 17.62
CA GLN A 75 13.10 19.87 18.32
C GLN A 75 11.87 19.01 18.10
N VAL A 76 12.11 17.70 18.05
CA VAL A 76 11.07 16.68 17.98
C VAL A 76 10.91 16.09 19.38
N GLU A 77 9.79 16.38 20.02
CA GLU A 77 9.45 15.83 21.33
C GLU A 77 8.50 14.64 21.17
N SER A 78 8.72 13.58 21.95
CA SER A 78 7.85 12.41 21.98
C SER A 78 7.26 12.24 23.37
N TYR A 79 5.93 12.18 23.46
CA TYR A 79 5.24 11.97 24.72
C TYR A 79 4.13 10.93 24.58
N ARG A 80 3.76 10.37 25.74
CA ARG A 80 2.69 9.38 25.83
C ARG A 80 1.35 10.10 26.00
N GLN A 81 0.42 9.86 25.09
CA GLN A 81 -0.95 10.32 25.17
C GLN A 81 -1.87 9.14 25.54
N GLU A 82 -2.81 9.33 26.46
CA GLU A 82 -3.78 8.27 26.76
C GLU A 82 -4.68 8.01 25.54
N SER A 83 -4.87 6.73 25.20
CA SER A 83 -5.73 6.32 24.10
C SER A 83 -7.17 6.23 24.57
N ALA A 84 -8.10 6.66 23.72
CA ALA A 84 -9.52 6.46 23.96
C ALA A 84 -9.85 4.96 24.02
N ARG A 85 -10.83 4.58 24.86
CA ARG A 85 -11.13 3.18 25.18
C ARG A 85 -12.37 2.67 24.47
N TYR A 86 -12.26 2.49 23.15
CA TYR A 86 -13.32 1.90 22.33
C TYR A 86 -12.75 0.95 21.29
N ALA A 87 -13.56 0.01 20.82
CA ALA A 87 -13.16 -0.96 19.81
C ALA A 87 -14.34 -1.31 18.91
N LEU A 88 -14.08 -2.00 17.81
CA LEU A 88 -15.14 -2.67 17.05
C LEU A 88 -15.73 -3.78 17.93
N PRO A 89 -17.05 -3.80 18.15
CA PRO A 89 -17.71 -4.92 18.85
C PRO A 89 -17.61 -6.22 18.04
N GLN A 90 -17.53 -6.11 16.71
CA GLN A 90 -17.26 -7.19 15.79
C GLN A 90 -16.31 -6.71 14.68
N LEU A 91 -15.32 -7.53 14.32
CA LEU A 91 -14.40 -7.20 13.23
C LEU A 91 -15.16 -6.98 11.91
N LEU A 92 -14.78 -5.92 11.19
CA LEU A 92 -15.33 -5.63 9.87
C LEU A 92 -14.86 -6.67 8.84
N PRO A 93 -15.69 -6.99 7.83
CA PRO A 93 -15.25 -7.81 6.72
C PRO A 93 -14.14 -7.08 5.93
N PRO A 94 -13.11 -7.79 5.43
CA PRO A 94 -12.04 -7.18 4.63
C PRO A 94 -12.55 -6.41 3.40
N SER A 95 -13.67 -6.84 2.80
CA SER A 95 -14.28 -6.16 1.66
C SER A 95 -14.66 -4.72 1.98
N GLN A 96 -15.20 -4.44 3.17
CA GLN A 96 -15.59 -3.09 3.57
C GLN A 96 -14.38 -2.14 3.67
N LEU A 97 -13.23 -2.67 4.09
CA LEU A 97 -11.98 -1.90 4.13
C LEU A 97 -11.42 -1.67 2.72
N ILE A 98 -11.53 -2.67 1.84
CA ILE A 98 -11.16 -2.51 0.42
C ILE A 98 -12.05 -1.44 -0.24
N ASP A 99 -13.37 -1.54 -0.11
CA ASP A 99 -14.34 -0.58 -0.64
C ASP A 99 -14.05 0.85 -0.14
N TRP A 100 -13.64 0.98 1.12
CA TRP A 100 -13.23 2.28 1.67
C TRP A 100 -12.02 2.84 0.93
N VAL A 101 -10.95 2.06 0.75
CA VAL A 101 -9.76 2.49 0.02
C VAL A 101 -10.08 2.79 -1.45
N GLU A 102 -10.94 2.00 -2.10
CA GLU A 102 -11.36 2.26 -3.48
C GLU A 102 -12.05 3.63 -3.61
N ARG A 103 -12.95 3.99 -2.68
CA ARG A 103 -13.55 5.32 -2.66
C ARG A 103 -12.51 6.42 -2.51
N MET A 104 -11.48 6.19 -1.70
CA MET A 104 -10.36 7.14 -1.56
C MET A 104 -9.56 7.27 -2.85
N ILE A 105 -9.26 6.16 -3.53
CA ILE A 105 -8.54 6.18 -4.82
C ILE A 105 -9.34 6.98 -5.86
N VAL A 106 -10.65 6.72 -5.98
CA VAL A 106 -11.53 7.46 -6.89
C VAL A 106 -11.56 8.95 -6.56
N HIS A 107 -11.60 9.31 -5.28
CA HIS A 107 -11.57 10.70 -4.84
C HIS A 107 -10.24 11.39 -5.16
N GLN A 108 -9.11 10.72 -4.92
CA GLN A 108 -7.76 11.24 -5.15
C GLN A 108 -7.43 11.38 -6.64
N ASP A 109 -7.99 10.54 -7.49
CA ASP A 109 -7.82 10.60 -8.94
C ASP A 109 -8.25 11.96 -9.52
N THR A 110 -9.29 12.58 -8.94
CA THR A 110 -9.77 13.92 -9.37
C THR A 110 -8.76 15.05 -9.10
N ARG A 111 -7.68 14.78 -8.37
CA ARG A 111 -6.74 15.77 -7.86
C ARG A 111 -5.32 15.60 -8.39
N CYS A 112 -5.07 14.58 -9.20
CA CYS A 112 -3.75 14.29 -9.78
C CYS A 112 -2.61 14.31 -8.74
N ILE A 113 -2.80 13.60 -7.61
CA ILE A 113 -1.88 13.62 -6.48
C ILE A 113 -0.72 12.65 -6.73
N GLY A 114 0.11 12.88 -7.74
CA GLY A 114 1.37 12.16 -7.91
C GLY A 114 1.28 10.73 -8.49
N PHE A 115 2.46 10.12 -8.63
CA PHE A 115 2.63 8.87 -9.36
C PHE A 115 2.02 7.64 -8.69
N GLN A 116 2.14 7.50 -7.36
CA GLN A 116 1.54 6.38 -6.63
C GLN A 116 0.01 6.35 -6.83
N GLN A 117 -0.66 7.48 -6.63
CA GLN A 117 -2.10 7.60 -6.74
C GLN A 117 -2.58 7.34 -8.17
N THR A 118 -1.78 7.76 -9.16
CA THR A 118 -2.08 7.48 -10.57
C THR A 118 -1.94 5.99 -10.88
N VAL A 119 -0.93 5.31 -10.31
CA VAL A 119 -0.82 3.83 -10.41
C VAL A 119 -2.00 3.15 -9.74
N ASP A 120 -2.37 3.57 -8.53
CA ASP A 120 -3.52 3.02 -7.79
C ASP A 120 -4.82 3.14 -8.60
N SER A 121 -5.03 4.31 -9.19
CA SER A 121 -6.21 4.62 -9.99
C SER A 121 -6.28 3.79 -11.28
N PHE A 122 -5.15 3.64 -11.98
CA PHE A 122 -5.07 2.76 -13.15
C PHE A 122 -5.34 1.29 -12.77
N ILE A 123 -4.72 0.80 -11.70
CA ILE A 123 -4.90 -0.58 -11.22
C ILE A 123 -6.35 -0.84 -10.82
N LEU A 124 -7.00 0.12 -10.14
CA LEU A 124 -8.42 0.05 -9.78
C LEU A 124 -9.28 -0.10 -11.04
N ARG A 125 -9.16 0.82 -12.01
CA ARG A 125 -9.93 0.78 -13.27
C ARG A 125 -9.70 -0.53 -14.03
N TYR A 126 -8.45 -0.97 -14.13
CA TYR A 126 -8.11 -2.21 -14.83
C TYR A 126 -8.74 -3.43 -14.14
N SER A 127 -8.76 -3.44 -12.81
CA SER A 127 -9.33 -4.52 -12.02
C SER A 127 -10.86 -4.57 -12.11
N GLN A 128 -11.52 -3.43 -12.26
CA GLN A 128 -12.97 -3.29 -12.35
C GLN A 128 -13.51 -3.43 -13.78
N SER A 129 -12.63 -3.42 -14.80
CA SER A 129 -13.05 -3.57 -16.19
C SER A 129 -13.82 -4.89 -16.39
N GLU A 130 -14.95 -4.78 -17.08
CA GLU A 130 -15.77 -5.91 -17.52
C GLU A 130 -15.22 -6.57 -18.79
N ALA A 131 -14.29 -5.91 -19.48
CA ALA A 131 -13.65 -6.44 -20.66
C ALA A 131 -12.73 -7.62 -20.33
N SER A 132 -12.53 -8.51 -21.31
CA SER A 132 -11.57 -9.62 -21.22
C SER A 132 -10.12 -9.13 -21.34
N LEU A 133 -9.66 -8.39 -20.35
CA LEU A 133 -8.31 -7.82 -20.31
C LEU A 133 -7.25 -8.86 -19.90
N PRO A 134 -6.04 -8.81 -20.50
CA PRO A 134 -4.93 -9.68 -20.13
C PRO A 134 -4.58 -9.61 -18.63
N MET A 135 -4.29 -10.74 -18.00
CA MET A 135 -3.92 -10.81 -16.58
C MET A 135 -4.90 -10.14 -15.58
N CYS A 136 -6.15 -9.85 -15.96
CA CYS A 136 -7.09 -9.12 -15.10
C CYS A 136 -7.26 -9.77 -13.70
N ALA A 137 -7.28 -11.11 -13.63
CA ALA A 137 -7.34 -11.85 -12.37
C ALA A 137 -6.09 -11.66 -11.47
N PHE A 138 -4.92 -11.45 -12.06
CA PHE A 138 -3.69 -11.13 -11.31
C PHE A 138 -3.72 -9.68 -10.83
N VAL A 139 -4.09 -8.74 -11.71
CA VAL A 139 -4.23 -7.31 -11.37
C VAL A 139 -5.24 -7.11 -10.24
N ARG A 140 -6.37 -7.83 -10.24
CA ARG A 140 -7.35 -7.83 -9.14
C ARG A 140 -6.74 -8.27 -7.80
N LYS A 141 -5.85 -9.26 -7.79
CA LYS A 141 -5.15 -9.67 -6.55
C LYS A 141 -4.17 -8.60 -6.08
N VAL A 142 -3.38 -8.03 -6.99
CA VAL A 142 -2.45 -6.95 -6.69
C VAL A 142 -3.19 -5.72 -6.14
N HIS A 143 -4.31 -5.35 -6.77
CA HIS A 143 -5.19 -4.27 -6.30
C HIS A 143 -5.68 -4.49 -4.86
N ARG A 144 -6.27 -5.67 -4.60
CA ARG A 144 -6.76 -6.01 -3.25
C ARG A 144 -5.64 -6.03 -2.22
N LEU A 145 -4.47 -6.57 -2.58
CA LEU A 145 -3.29 -6.55 -1.74
C LEU A 145 -2.86 -5.12 -1.40
N ASN A 146 -2.78 -4.25 -2.41
CA ASN A 146 -2.43 -2.84 -2.25
C ASN A 146 -3.43 -2.11 -1.32
N CYS A 147 -4.74 -2.34 -1.49
CA CYS A 147 -5.76 -1.75 -0.63
C CYS A 147 -5.57 -2.16 0.84
N LEU A 148 -5.36 -3.44 1.11
CA LEU A 148 -5.13 -3.95 2.47
C LEU A 148 -3.81 -3.43 3.05
N THR A 149 -2.76 -3.29 2.24
CA THR A 149 -1.50 -2.69 2.67
C THR A 149 -1.65 -1.21 2.98
N LYS A 150 -2.46 -0.46 2.24
CA LYS A 150 -2.78 0.94 2.54
C LYS A 150 -3.47 1.09 3.89
N ILE A 151 -4.43 0.22 4.24
CA ILE A 151 -5.02 0.21 5.59
C ILE A 151 -3.96 -0.01 6.67
N ARG A 152 -3.00 -0.89 6.41
CA ARG A 152 -1.96 -1.26 7.38
C ARG A 152 -0.90 -0.19 7.59
N LEU A 153 -0.54 0.54 6.53
CA LEU A 153 0.55 1.53 6.54
C LEU A 153 0.05 2.97 6.46
N GLY A 154 -1.26 3.17 6.35
CA GLY A 154 -1.89 4.48 6.25
C GLY A 154 -2.05 5.11 7.62
N LEU A 155 -1.99 6.43 7.66
CA LEU A 155 -2.26 7.19 8.88
C LEU A 155 -3.77 7.31 9.04
N ILE A 156 -4.36 6.43 9.85
CA ILE A 156 -5.80 6.45 10.15
C ILE A 156 -6.07 7.43 11.30
N LEU A 157 -6.98 8.36 11.08
CA LEU A 157 -7.34 9.42 12.03
C LEU A 157 -8.86 9.47 12.19
N CYS A 158 -9.32 9.77 13.40
CA CYS A 158 -10.71 10.13 13.65
C CYS A 158 -10.96 11.57 13.19
N VAL A 159 -12.07 11.77 12.47
CA VAL A 159 -12.55 13.09 12.07
C VAL A 159 -13.59 13.56 13.07
N GLU A 160 -13.29 14.62 13.80
CA GLU A 160 -14.23 15.23 14.75
C GLU A 160 -15.15 16.24 14.05
N ARG A 161 -16.28 16.57 14.70
CA ARG A 161 -17.30 17.48 14.14
C ARG A 161 -16.78 18.89 13.83
N GLU A 162 -15.73 19.31 14.52
CA GLU A 162 -15.11 20.63 14.37
C GLU A 162 -14.03 20.65 13.28
N GLY A 163 -13.79 19.52 12.60
CA GLY A 163 -12.75 19.36 11.58
C GLY A 163 -11.35 19.08 12.16
N SER A 164 -11.22 18.94 13.49
CA SER A 164 -10.03 18.40 14.15
C SER A 164 -9.83 16.93 13.82
N MET A 165 -8.56 16.51 13.77
CA MET A 165 -8.19 15.10 13.66
C MET A 165 -7.49 14.62 14.92
N THR A 166 -7.91 13.48 15.42
CA THR A 166 -7.27 12.81 16.57
C THR A 166 -6.90 11.38 16.19
N PRO A 167 -5.91 10.76 16.83
CA PRO A 167 -5.71 9.33 16.72
C PRO A 167 -6.99 8.55 17.10
N PRO A 168 -7.29 7.41 16.44
CA PRO A 168 -8.34 6.50 16.88
C PRO A 168 -7.98 5.86 18.23
N SER A 169 -8.80 4.98 18.77
CA SER A 169 -8.32 4.12 19.86
C SER A 169 -7.24 3.15 19.36
N CYS A 170 -6.29 2.79 20.22
CA CYS A 170 -5.26 1.81 19.89
C CYS A 170 -5.88 0.44 19.58
N ALA A 171 -6.99 0.10 20.24
CA ALA A 171 -7.73 -1.14 19.98
C ALA A 171 -8.33 -1.14 18.56
N LEU A 172 -9.01 -0.07 18.14
CA LEU A 172 -9.57 0.06 16.80
C LEU A 172 -8.48 -0.03 15.72
N HIS A 173 -7.40 0.73 15.89
CA HIS A 173 -6.26 0.71 14.96
C HIS A 173 -5.65 -0.69 14.85
N THR A 174 -5.51 -1.39 15.98
CA THR A 174 -5.01 -2.77 16.02
C THR A 174 -5.96 -3.73 15.30
N GLN A 175 -7.27 -3.61 15.48
CA GLN A 175 -8.27 -4.43 14.79
C GLN A 175 -8.23 -4.22 13.27
N PHE A 176 -8.03 -2.99 12.79
CA PHE A 176 -7.82 -2.72 11.36
C PHE A 176 -6.53 -3.38 10.84
N GLY A 177 -5.46 -3.32 11.64
CA GLY A 177 -4.20 -4.02 11.37
C GLY A 177 -4.35 -5.56 11.33
N GLN A 178 -5.25 -6.13 12.12
CA GLN A 178 -5.56 -7.57 12.14
C GLN A 178 -6.36 -8.00 10.92
N ILE A 179 -7.44 -7.27 10.59
CA ILE A 179 -8.30 -7.57 9.44
C ILE A 179 -7.49 -7.48 8.15
N SER A 180 -6.77 -6.36 7.98
CA SER A 180 -5.92 -6.15 6.79
C SER A 180 -4.88 -7.24 6.65
N LYS A 181 -4.24 -7.65 7.76
CA LYS A 181 -3.26 -8.74 7.78
C LYS A 181 -3.81 -10.07 7.33
N ALA A 182 -4.88 -10.53 7.99
CA ALA A 182 -5.40 -11.87 7.77
C ALA A 182 -5.87 -12.03 6.32
N ALA A 183 -6.40 -10.95 5.74
CA ALA A 183 -6.82 -10.91 4.36
C ALA A 183 -5.65 -10.81 3.36
N SER A 184 -4.58 -10.09 3.67
CA SER A 184 -3.48 -9.87 2.71
C SER A 184 -2.52 -11.05 2.60
N GLN A 185 -2.31 -11.83 3.67
CA GLN A 185 -1.41 -13.00 3.66
C GLN A 185 -1.65 -14.00 2.51
N PRO A 186 -2.86 -14.56 2.32
CA PRO A 186 -3.09 -15.50 1.24
C PRO A 186 -2.98 -14.84 -0.13
N ILE A 187 -3.41 -13.58 -0.25
CA ILE A 187 -3.36 -12.82 -1.52
C ILE A 187 -1.92 -12.56 -1.93
N GLU A 188 -1.07 -12.12 -0.98
CA GLU A 188 0.35 -11.89 -1.22
C GLU A 188 1.03 -13.16 -1.72
N LYS A 189 0.79 -14.30 -1.05
CA LYS A 189 1.31 -15.59 -1.49
C LYS A 189 0.89 -15.93 -2.92
N GLU A 190 -0.38 -15.75 -3.27
CA GLU A 190 -0.88 -15.98 -4.62
C GLU A 190 -0.23 -15.05 -5.66
N VAL A 191 -0.12 -13.76 -5.35
CA VAL A 191 0.52 -12.76 -6.21
C VAL A 191 1.98 -13.13 -6.47
N LEU A 192 2.74 -13.49 -5.43
CA LEU A 192 4.15 -13.86 -5.58
C LEU A 192 4.31 -15.15 -6.40
N LEU A 193 3.44 -16.15 -6.19
CA LEU A 193 3.45 -17.39 -6.96
C LEU A 193 3.08 -17.16 -8.44
N GLU A 194 2.10 -16.30 -8.71
CA GLU A 194 1.72 -15.94 -10.08
C GLU A 194 2.82 -15.13 -10.77
N LEU A 195 3.43 -14.17 -10.04
CA LEU A 195 4.57 -13.42 -10.55
C LEU A 195 5.75 -14.36 -10.86
N GLU A 196 6.03 -15.36 -10.03
CA GLU A 196 7.05 -16.37 -10.30
C GLU A 196 6.80 -17.08 -11.64
N LYS A 197 5.55 -17.52 -11.85
CA LYS A 197 5.16 -18.24 -13.06
C LYS A 197 5.28 -17.37 -14.31
N VAL A 198 4.98 -16.08 -14.20
CA VAL A 198 5.08 -15.14 -15.32
C VAL A 198 6.55 -14.82 -15.64
N VAL A 199 7.38 -14.63 -14.62
CA VAL A 199 8.79 -14.21 -14.77
C VAL A 199 9.69 -15.38 -15.17
N PHE A 200 9.50 -16.55 -14.55
CA PHE A 200 10.36 -17.73 -14.74
C PHE A 200 9.70 -18.85 -15.55
N GLY A 201 8.47 -18.63 -16.02
CA GLY A 201 7.78 -19.55 -16.91
C GLY A 201 8.44 -19.63 -18.29
N THR A 202 8.24 -20.76 -18.96
CA THR A 202 8.81 -21.03 -20.30
C THR A 202 8.21 -20.18 -21.41
N VAL A 203 7.04 -19.57 -21.17
CA VAL A 203 6.29 -18.77 -22.15
C VAL A 203 6.75 -17.30 -22.15
N GLY A 204 7.49 -16.87 -21.12
CA GLY A 204 7.80 -15.46 -20.87
C GLY A 204 6.55 -14.62 -20.57
N ILE A 205 6.68 -13.29 -20.59
CA ILE A 205 5.57 -12.38 -20.28
C ILE A 205 4.45 -12.52 -21.32
N GLY A 206 4.78 -12.73 -22.58
CA GLY A 206 3.84 -12.59 -23.71
C GLY A 206 3.60 -11.12 -24.08
N PRO A 207 3.35 -10.80 -25.36
CA PRO A 207 3.23 -9.41 -25.83
C PRO A 207 2.03 -8.66 -25.22
N ASP A 208 0.93 -9.37 -24.97
CA ASP A 208 -0.34 -8.77 -24.55
C ASP A 208 -0.38 -8.40 -23.06
N ASN A 209 0.50 -9.00 -22.27
CA ASN A 209 0.52 -8.89 -20.81
C ASN A 209 1.36 -7.71 -20.31
N SER A 210 2.07 -7.03 -21.21
CA SER A 210 3.10 -6.05 -20.88
C SER A 210 2.59 -4.87 -20.03
N ILE A 211 1.44 -4.30 -20.38
CA ILE A 211 0.83 -3.18 -19.63
C ILE A 211 0.38 -3.62 -18.23
N ALA A 212 -0.35 -4.74 -18.15
CA ALA A 212 -0.85 -5.27 -16.88
C ALA A 212 0.28 -5.61 -15.91
N LEU A 213 1.34 -6.26 -16.42
CA LEU A 213 2.51 -6.61 -15.61
C LEU A 213 3.32 -5.38 -15.20
N TRP A 214 3.49 -4.40 -16.09
CA TRP A 214 4.17 -3.14 -15.78
C TRP A 214 3.49 -2.41 -14.63
N ALA A 215 2.16 -2.23 -14.71
CA ALA A 215 1.40 -1.54 -13.69
C ALA A 215 1.41 -2.30 -12.36
N SER A 216 1.28 -3.63 -12.42
CA SER A 216 1.33 -4.48 -11.24
C SER A 216 2.69 -4.43 -10.54
N LEU A 217 3.78 -4.46 -11.31
CA LEU A 217 5.13 -4.36 -10.74
C LEU A 217 5.37 -2.98 -10.10
N TRP A 218 4.93 -1.89 -10.73
CA TRP A 218 5.01 -0.57 -10.11
C TRP A 218 4.20 -0.48 -8.82
N CYS A 219 2.97 -1.00 -8.81
CA CYS A 219 2.14 -1.06 -7.61
C CYS A 219 2.85 -1.82 -6.48
N LEU A 220 3.42 -2.99 -6.78
CA LEU A 220 4.18 -3.78 -5.80
C LEU A 220 5.47 -3.05 -5.34
N ILE A 221 6.26 -2.51 -6.27
CA ILE A 221 7.50 -1.77 -5.98
C ILE A 221 7.20 -0.63 -5.01
N LEU A 222 6.19 0.18 -5.30
CA LEU A 222 5.87 1.33 -4.47
C LEU A 222 5.25 0.93 -3.13
N MET A 223 4.47 -0.16 -3.10
CA MET A 223 3.95 -0.75 -1.87
C MET A 223 5.08 -1.22 -0.93
N TYR A 224 6.03 -2.00 -1.43
CA TYR A 224 7.19 -2.45 -0.63
C TYR A 224 8.14 -1.30 -0.31
N ARG A 225 8.27 -0.30 -1.18
CA ARG A 225 8.99 0.94 -0.86
C ARG A 225 8.36 1.63 0.35
N LYS A 226 7.03 1.87 0.35
CA LYS A 226 6.33 2.46 1.50
C LYS A 226 6.58 1.65 2.77
N LEU A 227 6.51 0.32 2.68
CA LEU A 227 6.78 -0.59 3.80
C LEU A 227 8.19 -0.42 4.38
N VAL A 228 9.23 -0.41 3.53
CA VAL A 228 10.63 -0.22 3.96
C VAL A 228 10.80 1.13 4.64
N HIS A 229 10.28 2.21 4.06
CA HIS A 229 10.35 3.55 4.65
C HIS A 229 9.61 3.62 5.99
N THR A 230 8.45 2.97 6.11
CA THR A 230 7.72 2.88 7.39
C THR A 230 8.53 2.11 8.44
N TYR A 231 9.18 1.01 8.09
CA TYR A 231 10.03 0.26 9.01
C TYR A 231 11.29 1.03 9.43
N MET A 232 11.91 1.79 8.52
CA MET A 232 13.01 2.69 8.87
C MET A 232 12.55 3.78 9.85
N ALA A 233 11.40 4.41 9.59
CA ALA A 233 10.84 5.41 10.49
C ALA A 233 10.58 4.82 11.90
N PHE A 234 10.13 3.55 12.00
CA PHE A 234 9.99 2.87 13.29
C PHE A 234 11.31 2.55 13.99
N GLN A 235 12.41 2.37 13.26
CA GLN A 235 13.74 2.22 13.87
C GLN A 235 14.25 3.55 14.44
N GLU A 236 14.02 4.65 13.72
CA GLU A 236 14.43 6.00 14.13
C GLU A 236 13.57 6.53 15.29
N PHE A 237 12.27 6.24 15.26
CA PHE A 237 11.30 6.63 16.27
C PHE A 237 10.60 5.40 16.83
N PRO A 238 11.20 4.70 17.82
CA PRO A 238 10.61 3.52 18.43
C PRO A 238 9.41 3.91 19.31
N CYS A 239 8.29 4.29 18.69
CA CYS A 239 7.00 4.43 19.34
C CYS A 239 6.48 3.03 19.70
N HIS A 240 6.80 2.58 20.91
CA HIS A 240 6.31 1.35 21.56
C HIS A 240 5.90 0.22 20.62
N VAL A 241 6.89 -0.49 20.10
CA VAL A 241 6.76 -1.94 20.10
C VAL A 241 7.13 -2.36 21.55
N PRO A 242 6.23 -2.95 22.36
CA PRO A 242 6.50 -3.28 23.77
C PRO A 242 7.84 -4.01 23.99
N GLU A 243 8.47 -3.92 25.16
CA GLU A 243 9.82 -4.46 25.42
C GLU A 243 9.98 -5.98 25.17
N ASP A 244 8.89 -6.75 25.10
CA ASP A 244 8.87 -8.14 24.61
C ASP A 244 9.12 -8.29 23.08
N TYR A 245 9.32 -7.18 22.38
CA TYR A 245 9.57 -7.06 20.94
C TYR A 245 11.04 -6.74 20.61
N SER A 246 11.96 -7.04 21.53
CA SER A 246 13.40 -6.76 21.46
C SER A 246 14.21 -7.54 20.41
N GLY A 247 13.58 -8.19 19.43
CA GLY A 247 14.26 -8.96 18.36
C GLY A 247 13.83 -8.63 16.93
N PHE A 248 13.13 -7.52 16.70
CA PHE A 248 12.12 -7.43 15.62
C PHE A 248 12.32 -6.42 14.47
N PRO A 249 13.15 -5.36 14.53
CA PRO A 249 13.24 -4.42 13.40
C PRO A 249 14.13 -4.90 12.24
N GLU A 250 15.31 -5.44 12.53
CA GLU A 250 16.36 -5.63 11.53
C GLU A 250 16.02 -6.71 10.51
N CYS A 251 15.67 -7.92 10.95
CA CYS A 251 15.35 -9.03 10.03
C CYS A 251 14.16 -8.71 9.11
N LYS A 252 13.20 -7.89 9.58
CA LYS A 252 12.01 -7.50 8.80
C LYS A 252 12.29 -6.38 7.83
N LEU A 253 13.10 -5.39 8.24
CA LEU A 253 13.59 -4.38 7.32
C LEU A 253 14.48 -5.01 6.24
N GLU A 254 15.32 -5.98 6.61
CA GLU A 254 16.16 -6.73 5.68
C GLU A 254 15.33 -7.52 4.66
N VAL A 255 14.33 -8.29 5.13
CA VAL A 255 13.41 -9.00 4.24
C VAL A 255 12.61 -7.99 3.40
N GLY A 256 12.06 -6.95 4.03
CA GLY A 256 11.48 -5.73 3.44
C GLY A 256 12.22 -5.27 2.19
N THR A 257 13.46 -4.89 2.45
CA THR A 257 14.42 -4.35 1.51
C THR A 257 14.79 -5.37 0.44
N HIS A 258 14.95 -6.64 0.82
CA HIS A 258 15.27 -7.71 -0.12
C HIS A 258 14.17 -7.88 -1.18
N PHE A 259 12.89 -7.94 -0.78
CA PHE A 259 11.80 -8.04 -1.76
C PHE A 259 11.65 -6.80 -2.61
N TYR A 260 11.75 -5.62 -1.99
CA TYR A 260 11.74 -4.36 -2.72
C TYR A 260 12.80 -4.35 -3.82
N HIS A 261 14.05 -4.69 -3.48
CA HIS A 261 15.15 -4.79 -4.43
C HIS A 261 14.95 -5.90 -5.47
N TYR A 262 14.33 -7.00 -5.08
CA TYR A 262 14.04 -8.11 -5.97
C TYR A 262 13.01 -7.71 -7.04
N LEU A 263 11.93 -7.03 -6.65
CA LEU A 263 10.93 -6.49 -7.57
C LEU A 263 11.53 -5.44 -8.51
N VAL A 264 12.38 -4.55 -7.99
CA VAL A 264 13.14 -3.59 -8.81
C VAL A 264 14.00 -4.31 -9.85
N SER A 265 14.67 -5.39 -9.45
CA SER A 265 15.51 -6.19 -10.34
C SER A 265 14.70 -6.95 -11.39
N ILE A 266 13.55 -7.52 -11.03
CA ILE A 266 12.61 -8.15 -11.96
C ILE A 266 12.16 -7.13 -13.00
N TYR A 267 11.64 -5.98 -12.58
CA TYR A 267 11.22 -4.93 -13.49
C TYR A 267 12.34 -4.53 -14.45
N ALA A 268 13.53 -4.26 -13.91
CA ALA A 268 14.67 -3.82 -14.71
C ALA A 268 15.18 -4.89 -15.68
N ALA A 269 14.95 -6.18 -15.40
CA ALA A 269 15.26 -7.28 -16.31
C ALA A 269 14.22 -7.38 -17.44
N LEU A 270 12.93 -7.29 -17.11
CA LEU A 270 11.83 -7.45 -18.06
C LEU A 270 11.71 -6.27 -19.02
N PHE A 271 11.85 -5.04 -18.51
CA PHE A 271 11.65 -3.80 -19.27
C PHE A 271 12.97 -3.09 -19.60
N ARG A 272 14.07 -3.85 -19.67
CA ARG A 272 15.43 -3.31 -19.91
C ARG A 272 15.54 -2.52 -21.21
N VAL A 273 14.85 -2.96 -22.26
CA VAL A 273 15.01 -2.47 -23.64
C VAL A 273 13.80 -1.68 -24.11
N THR A 274 12.62 -1.92 -23.53
CA THR A 274 11.37 -1.25 -23.88
C THR A 274 10.54 -1.09 -22.62
N SER A 275 9.83 0.04 -22.51
CA SER A 275 8.85 0.27 -21.44
C SER A 275 7.47 0.49 -22.03
N PRO A 276 6.43 -0.22 -21.54
CA PRO A 276 5.04 0.04 -21.87
C PRO A 276 4.60 1.48 -21.62
N LEU A 277 5.28 2.20 -20.72
CA LEU A 277 5.02 3.63 -20.44
C LEU A 277 5.13 4.53 -21.69
N TYR A 278 5.94 4.12 -22.67
CA TYR A 278 6.14 4.86 -23.93
C TYR A 278 5.39 4.23 -25.11
N ALA A 279 4.43 3.35 -24.85
CA ALA A 279 3.60 2.75 -25.90
C ALA A 279 2.81 3.84 -26.65
N ASP A 280 2.71 3.69 -27.97
CA ASP A 280 1.98 4.64 -28.83
C ASP A 280 0.52 4.20 -28.98
N PHE A 281 -0.36 4.81 -28.20
CA PHE A 281 -1.81 4.57 -28.25
C PHE A 281 -2.51 5.19 -29.47
N ARG A 282 -1.78 5.79 -30.42
CA ARG A 282 -2.32 6.10 -31.76
C ARG A 282 -2.32 4.86 -32.66
N VAL A 283 -1.56 3.83 -32.30
CA VAL A 283 -1.48 2.56 -33.04
C VAL A 283 -2.58 1.63 -32.55
N ALA A 284 -3.43 1.15 -33.47
CA ALA A 284 -4.57 0.28 -33.15
C ALA A 284 -4.16 -1.00 -32.40
N ALA A 285 -3.01 -1.59 -32.73
CA ALA A 285 -2.51 -2.77 -32.01
C ALA A 285 -2.23 -2.50 -30.53
N THR A 286 -1.69 -1.32 -30.19
CA THR A 286 -1.43 -0.92 -28.80
C THR A 286 -2.73 -0.68 -28.05
N ARG A 287 -3.70 -0.01 -28.69
CA ARG A 287 -5.00 0.27 -28.06
C ARG A 287 -5.79 -1.00 -27.72
N LYS A 288 -5.69 -2.02 -28.58
CA LYS A 288 -6.28 -3.35 -28.34
C LYS A 288 -5.77 -4.03 -27.07
N LEU A 289 -4.56 -3.70 -26.58
CA LEU A 289 -4.05 -4.22 -25.30
C LEU A 289 -4.90 -3.78 -24.09
N LEU A 290 -5.62 -2.67 -24.25
CA LEU A 290 -6.59 -2.15 -23.29
C LEU A 290 -8.03 -2.28 -23.82
N ASN A 291 -8.26 -3.18 -24.79
CA ASN A 291 -9.55 -3.41 -25.42
C ASN A 291 -10.22 -2.14 -25.99
N ASP A 292 -9.41 -1.19 -26.48
CA ASP A 292 -9.87 0.12 -26.97
C ASP A 292 -10.68 0.93 -25.93
N ASP A 293 -10.52 0.65 -24.63
CA ASP A 293 -11.16 1.37 -23.53
C ASP A 293 -10.47 2.74 -23.33
N GLU A 294 -11.14 3.81 -23.71
CA GLU A 294 -10.60 5.17 -23.61
C GLU A 294 -10.30 5.57 -22.16
N SER A 295 -11.07 5.10 -21.18
CA SER A 295 -10.82 5.43 -19.77
C SER A 295 -9.49 4.83 -19.29
N LEU A 296 -9.21 3.58 -19.68
CA LEU A 296 -7.94 2.94 -19.37
C LEU A 296 -6.77 3.53 -20.15
N ILE A 297 -6.98 3.89 -21.42
CA ILE A 297 -5.95 4.53 -22.24
C ILE A 297 -5.58 5.90 -21.66
N GLU A 298 -6.56 6.74 -21.32
CA GLU A 298 -6.33 8.04 -20.70
C GLU A 298 -5.63 7.89 -19.35
N ALA A 299 -6.10 6.99 -18.48
CA ALA A 299 -5.48 6.73 -17.19
C ALA A 299 -4.02 6.28 -17.33
N PHE A 300 -3.72 5.40 -18.30
CA PHE A 300 -2.35 4.96 -18.54
C PHE A 300 -1.48 6.08 -19.15
N MET A 301 -2.04 6.93 -20.00
CA MET A 301 -1.33 8.09 -20.54
C MET A 301 -0.97 9.11 -19.45
N SER A 302 -1.82 9.27 -18.42
CA SER A 302 -1.53 10.09 -17.25
C SER A 302 -0.31 9.57 -16.46
N LEU A 303 -0.12 8.24 -16.36
CA LEU A 303 1.06 7.64 -15.72
C LEU A 303 2.37 8.11 -16.35
N ARG A 304 2.39 8.37 -17.66
CA ARG A 304 3.58 8.87 -18.36
C ARG A 304 3.99 10.25 -17.88
N THR A 305 3.02 11.12 -17.65
CA THR A 305 3.25 12.47 -17.12
C THR A 305 3.71 12.39 -15.67
N GLU A 306 3.03 11.61 -14.83
CA GLU A 306 3.37 11.49 -13.41
C GLU A 306 4.69 10.76 -13.16
N SER A 307 5.03 9.78 -14.00
CA SER A 307 6.34 9.12 -13.96
C SER A 307 7.47 10.11 -14.20
N PHE A 308 7.29 11.10 -15.09
CA PHE A 308 8.28 12.14 -15.33
C PHE A 308 8.49 13.02 -14.08
N TYR A 309 7.41 13.43 -13.41
CA TYR A 309 7.52 14.20 -12.16
C TYR A 309 8.14 13.38 -11.04
N PHE A 310 7.72 12.12 -10.89
CA PHE A 310 8.28 11.20 -9.93
C PHE A 310 9.78 10.97 -10.13
N GLN A 311 10.24 10.81 -11.38
CA GLN A 311 11.67 10.73 -11.70
C GLN A 311 12.41 11.99 -11.27
N ARG A 312 11.84 13.17 -11.54
CA ARG A 312 12.45 14.47 -11.20
C ARG A 312 12.58 14.66 -9.70
N GLU A 313 11.54 14.35 -8.93
CA GLU A 313 11.56 14.37 -7.46
C GLU A 313 12.49 13.30 -6.90
N SER A 314 12.52 12.12 -7.53
CA SER A 314 13.39 11.04 -7.10
C SER A 314 14.88 11.32 -7.35
N MET A 315 15.22 12.25 -8.25
CA MET A 315 16.61 12.67 -8.47
C MET A 315 17.22 13.41 -7.27
N SER A 316 16.40 13.97 -6.37
CA SER A 316 16.86 14.54 -5.09
C SER A 316 16.94 13.52 -3.96
N MET A 317 16.62 12.24 -4.20
CA MET A 317 16.68 11.21 -3.15
C MET A 317 18.12 10.81 -2.85
N SER A 318 18.56 11.15 -1.65
CA SER A 318 19.86 10.79 -1.06
C SER A 318 19.82 9.50 -0.24
N ALA A 319 18.64 8.96 0.06
CA ALA A 319 18.48 7.75 0.86
C ALA A 319 19.07 6.52 0.16
N SER A 320 19.91 5.76 0.87
CA SER A 320 20.64 4.59 0.34
C SER A 320 19.72 3.53 -0.28
N HIS A 321 18.54 3.32 0.29
CA HIS A 321 17.60 2.26 -0.09
C HIS A 321 16.93 2.51 -1.45
N ASP A 322 16.76 3.76 -1.88
CA ASP A 322 16.15 4.09 -3.19
C ASP A 322 17.18 4.21 -4.32
N GLN A 323 18.47 4.06 -4.02
CA GLN A 323 19.52 4.11 -5.05
C GLN A 323 19.38 3.00 -6.10
N LEU A 324 18.95 1.80 -5.69
CA LEU A 324 18.75 0.70 -6.63
C LEU A 324 17.57 1.00 -7.58
N LEU A 325 16.44 1.46 -7.05
CA LEU A 325 15.28 1.90 -7.86
C LEU A 325 15.71 2.96 -8.87
N ARG A 326 16.42 3.99 -8.42
CA ARG A 326 16.92 5.05 -9.28
C ARG A 326 17.80 4.50 -10.41
N ARG A 327 18.85 3.77 -10.06
CA ARG A 327 19.86 3.28 -11.01
C ARG A 327 19.30 2.24 -11.99
N MET A 328 18.44 1.35 -11.51
CA MET A 328 17.97 0.21 -12.30
C MET A 328 16.70 0.50 -13.10
N ILE A 329 15.86 1.42 -12.62
CA ILE A 329 14.59 1.75 -13.26
C ILE A 329 14.61 3.19 -13.78
N LEU A 330 14.67 4.19 -12.89
CA LEU A 330 14.42 5.58 -13.27
C LEU A 330 15.41 6.10 -14.32
N ASP A 331 16.72 5.93 -14.10
CA ASP A 331 17.75 6.41 -15.02
C ASP A 331 17.70 5.67 -16.37
N ARG A 332 17.36 4.37 -16.35
CA ARG A 332 17.26 3.55 -17.56
C ARG A 332 16.02 3.88 -18.37
N GLU A 333 14.87 3.95 -17.72
CA GLU A 333 13.59 4.25 -18.36
C GLU A 333 13.59 5.65 -18.97
N ALA A 334 14.21 6.64 -18.30
CA ALA A 334 14.46 7.96 -18.88
C ALA A 334 15.24 7.89 -20.21
N GLY A 335 16.20 6.97 -20.33
CA GLY A 335 16.96 6.72 -21.56
C GLY A 335 16.16 6.00 -22.67
N LEU A 336 15.07 5.32 -22.33
CA LEU A 336 14.17 4.66 -23.29
C LEU A 336 13.15 5.62 -23.90
N LYS A 337 13.01 6.83 -23.36
CA LYS A 337 12.09 7.84 -23.86
C LYS A 337 12.34 8.07 -25.36
N PRO A 338 11.31 7.98 -26.23
CA PRO A 338 11.46 8.27 -27.64
C PRO A 338 12.04 9.68 -27.81
N LYS A 339 13.15 9.78 -28.55
CA LYS A 339 13.68 11.10 -28.94
C LYS A 339 12.57 11.77 -29.73
N GLN A 340 12.15 12.96 -29.30
CA GLN A 340 11.21 13.76 -30.10
C GLN A 340 11.85 13.91 -31.48
N LEU A 341 11.21 13.31 -32.49
CA LEU A 341 11.50 13.65 -33.86
C LEU A 341 11.26 15.15 -33.95
N ASN A 342 12.30 15.93 -34.22
CA ASN A 342 12.16 17.31 -34.62
C ASN A 342 11.26 17.30 -35.84
N ILE A 343 9.97 17.59 -35.64
CA ILE A 343 9.06 17.92 -36.71
C ILE A 343 9.56 19.27 -37.21
N LYS A 344 10.25 19.24 -38.34
CA LYS A 344 10.60 20.43 -39.11
C LYS A 344 9.35 21.01 -39.76
#